data_AF-A0A327UJI1-F1
#
_entry.id   AF-A0A327UJI1-F1
#
_cell.length_a   1.000
_cell.length_b   1.000
_cell.length_c   1.000
_cell.angle_alpha   90.00
_cell.angle_beta   90.00
_cell.angle_gamma   90.00
#
_symmetry.space_group_name_H-M   'P 1'
#
loop_
_entity.id
_entity.type
_entity.pdbx_description
1 polymer ?
#
loop_
_entity_poly.entity_id
_entity_poly.type
_entity_poly.pdbx_seq_one_letter_code
_entity_poly.pdbx_strand_id
1 'polypeptide(L)'
;PLDDFLDIVTRLVIVFGLAFELPLLLVMLNFTGILSGRRLLGWWRVMVLCITIFSAVATPTGDPLTMGALAAPIILLYFGAVAICLFNDRRRTRTDPYAGLEDDEASQIEGPDSLDEVDGVPAQRTLSDGESGGTDGSGTGGDGTDGGGTGPQGRNGQDGYDDAT
;
A
#
# COMPACT_ATOMS: atom_id res chain seq x y z
N PRO A 1 35.85 -43.50 8.31
CA PRO A 1 35.41 -42.69 9.46
C PRO A 1 35.42 -41.18 9.17
N LEU A 2 36.45 -40.65 8.50
CA LEU A 2 36.47 -39.24 8.08
C LEU A 2 35.49 -38.98 6.94
N ASP A 3 35.45 -39.86 5.92
CA ASP A 3 34.56 -39.71 4.77
C ASP A 3 33.09 -39.66 5.20
N ASP A 4 32.69 -40.52 6.14
CA ASP A 4 31.32 -40.54 6.69
C ASP A 4 30.98 -39.22 7.43
N PHE A 5 31.94 -38.67 8.17
CA PHE A 5 31.76 -37.39 8.85
C PHE A 5 31.65 -36.23 7.85
N LEU A 6 32.51 -36.20 6.83
CA LEU A 6 32.48 -35.17 5.80
C LEU A 6 31.20 -35.25 4.96
N ASP A 7 30.68 -36.45 4.69
CA ASP A 7 29.41 -36.64 4.00
C ASP A 7 28.24 -36.06 4.81
N ILE A 8 28.18 -36.37 6.11
CA ILE A 8 27.17 -35.82 7.03
C ILE A 8 27.24 -34.29 7.07
N VAL A 9 28.43 -33.72 7.27
CA VAL A 9 28.61 -32.26 7.37
C VAL A 9 28.30 -31.58 6.04
N THR A 10 28.75 -32.12 4.91
CA THR A 10 28.51 -31.54 3.57
C THR A 10 27.02 -31.54 3.25
N ARG A 11 26.34 -32.67 3.50
CA ARG A 11 24.89 -32.77 3.32
C ARG A 11 24.15 -31.76 4.21
N LEU A 12 24.56 -31.63 5.47
CA LEU A 12 23.97 -30.67 6.40
C LEU A 12 24.13 -29.22 5.92
N VAL A 13 25.33 -28.84 5.47
CA VAL A 13 25.61 -27.50 4.94
C VAL A 13 24.80 -27.20 3.68
N ILE A 14 24.71 -28.15 2.73
CA ILE A 14 23.92 -27.97 1.49
C ILE A 14 22.44 -27.77 1.83
N VAL A 15 21.88 -28.64 2.68
CA VAL A 15 20.48 -28.58 3.09
C VAL A 15 20.19 -27.28 3.84
N PHE A 16 21.05 -26.87 4.77
CA PHE A 16 20.87 -25.62 5.50
C PHE A 16 21.00 -24.39 4.60
N GLY A 17 21.95 -24.38 3.67
CA GLY A 17 22.11 -23.28 2.72
C GLY A 17 20.86 -23.09 1.86
N LEU A 18 20.34 -24.18 1.29
CA LEU A 18 19.10 -24.17 0.51
C LEU A 18 17.88 -23.79 1.36
N ALA A 19 17.80 -24.28 2.59
CA ALA A 19 16.71 -23.95 3.50
C ALA A 19 16.74 -22.48 3.94
N PHE A 20 17.91 -21.85 4.05
CA PHE A 20 18.06 -20.43 4.39
C PHE A 20 17.64 -19.50 3.24
N GLU A 21 17.73 -19.97 2.00
CA GLU A 21 17.31 -19.21 0.81
C GLU A 21 15.79 -18.97 0.82
N LEU A 22 14.98 -19.94 1.27
CA LEU A 22 13.51 -19.80 1.31
C LEU A 22 13.03 -18.65 2.22
N PRO A 23 13.43 -18.55 3.51
CA PRO A 23 13.14 -17.39 4.37
C PRO A 23 13.57 -16.07 3.75
N LEU A 24 14.75 -16.02 3.13
CA LEU A 24 15.26 -14.80 2.51
C LEU A 24 14.43 -14.40 1.29
N LEU A 25 14.05 -15.35 0.44
CA LEU A 25 13.15 -15.12 -0.70
C LEU A 25 11.77 -14.65 -0.24
N LEU A 26 11.22 -15.23 0.83
CA LEU A 26 9.96 -14.78 1.43
C LEU A 26 10.01 -13.31 1.88
N VAL A 27 11.13 -12.90 2.49
CA VAL A 27 11.38 -11.52 2.88
C VAL A 27 11.50 -10.62 1.65
N MET A 28 12.29 -11.01 0.63
CA MET A 28 12.39 -10.23 -0.62
C MET A 28 11.02 -10.08 -1.30
N LEU A 29 10.22 -11.14 -1.33
CA LEU A 29 8.88 -11.11 -1.93
C LEU A 29 7.92 -10.19 -1.16
N ASN A 30 8.07 -10.10 0.16
CA ASN A 30 7.38 -9.11 0.98
C ASN A 30 7.85 -7.67 0.67
N PHE A 31 9.15 -7.47 0.45
CA PHE A 31 9.67 -6.17 0.00
C PHE A 31 9.14 -5.77 -1.39
N THR A 32 8.95 -6.71 -2.31
CA THR A 32 8.32 -6.42 -3.61
C THR A 32 6.81 -6.13 -3.50
N GLY A 33 6.18 -6.46 -2.37
CA GLY A 33 4.74 -6.24 -2.15
C GLY A 33 3.85 -7.38 -2.64
N ILE A 34 4.43 -8.44 -3.23
CA ILE A 34 3.68 -9.60 -3.74
C ILE A 34 3.13 -10.44 -2.57
N LEU A 35 3.84 -10.50 -1.45
CA LEU A 35 3.49 -11.34 -0.31
C LEU A 35 3.37 -10.52 0.99
N SER A 36 2.16 -10.42 1.56
CA SER A 36 1.95 -9.72 2.83
C SER A 36 2.39 -10.56 4.04
N GLY A 37 2.89 -9.90 5.09
CA GLY A 37 3.30 -10.60 6.32
C GLY A 37 2.16 -11.39 6.96
N ARG A 38 0.93 -10.89 6.81
CA ARG A 38 -0.31 -11.51 7.29
C ARG A 38 -0.62 -12.85 6.61
N ARG A 39 -0.30 -13.00 5.31
CA ARG A 39 -0.44 -14.26 4.58
C ARG A 39 0.55 -15.31 5.07
N LEU A 40 1.81 -14.93 5.34
CA LEU A 40 2.76 -15.86 5.95
C LEU A 40 2.25 -16.34 7.32
N LEU A 41 1.73 -15.42 8.14
CA LEU A 41 1.22 -15.77 9.47
C LEU A 41 0.02 -16.72 9.43
N GLY A 42 -0.82 -16.66 8.39
CA GLY A 42 -1.92 -17.62 8.22
C GLY A 42 -1.43 -19.02 7.83
N TRP A 43 -0.34 -19.10 7.07
CA TRP A 43 0.20 -20.34 6.51
C TRP A 43 1.32 -20.98 7.32
N TRP A 44 1.59 -20.48 8.53
CA TRP A 44 2.67 -20.96 9.40
C TRP A 44 2.64 -22.48 9.64
N ARG A 45 1.45 -23.07 9.76
CA ARG A 45 1.28 -24.53 9.91
C ARG A 45 1.76 -25.30 8.69
N VAL A 46 1.44 -24.80 7.49
CA VAL A 46 1.88 -25.40 6.22
C VAL A 46 3.40 -25.32 6.11
N MET A 47 3.99 -24.18 6.47
CA MET A 47 5.44 -24.00 6.45
C MET A 47 6.16 -24.93 7.43
N VAL A 48 5.68 -25.05 8.67
CA VAL A 48 6.25 -26.00 9.63
C VAL A 48 6.17 -27.42 9.09
N LEU A 49 5.04 -27.83 8.49
CA LEU A 49 4.90 -29.15 7.87
C LEU A 49 5.88 -29.34 6.70
N CYS A 50 6.02 -28.36 5.81
CA CYS A 50 6.97 -28.40 4.71
C CYS A 50 8.42 -28.52 5.19
N ILE A 51 8.81 -27.76 6.22
CA ILE A 51 10.15 -27.83 6.82
C ILE A 51 10.39 -29.21 7.44
N THR A 52 9.37 -29.76 8.09
CA THR A 52 9.40 -31.10 8.68
C THR A 52 9.62 -32.13 7.58
N ILE A 53 8.80 -32.15 6.52
CA ILE A 53 8.96 -33.06 5.37
C ILE A 53 10.33 -32.89 4.70
N PHE A 54 10.78 -31.66 4.49
CA PHE A 54 12.09 -31.36 3.92
C PHE A 54 13.23 -31.93 4.79
N SER A 55 13.11 -31.80 6.12
CA SER A 55 14.07 -32.35 7.08
C SER A 55 14.09 -33.88 7.04
N ALA A 56 12.93 -34.54 6.89
CA ALA A 56 12.88 -36.01 6.72
C ALA A 56 13.63 -36.48 5.47
N VAL A 57 13.55 -35.75 4.35
CA VAL A 57 14.29 -36.06 3.12
C VAL A 57 15.79 -35.76 3.29
N ALA A 58 16.11 -34.70 4.03
CA ALA A 58 17.48 -34.31 4.32
C ALA A 58 18.21 -35.29 5.24
N THR A 59 17.51 -35.96 6.17
CA THR A 59 18.10 -36.96 7.06
C THR A 59 17.91 -38.38 6.52
N PRO A 60 18.96 -39.21 6.39
CA PRO A 60 18.81 -40.58 5.90
C PRO A 60 18.03 -41.50 6.86
N THR A 61 18.09 -41.24 8.17
CA THR A 61 17.50 -42.12 9.20
C THR A 61 16.05 -41.77 9.55
N GLY A 62 15.61 -40.52 9.32
CA GLY A 62 14.24 -40.11 9.59
C GLY A 62 13.82 -40.13 11.07
N ASP A 63 14.78 -40.14 12.00
CA ASP A 63 14.50 -40.16 13.43
C ASP A 63 13.91 -38.81 13.90
N PRO A 64 12.81 -38.77 14.67
CA PRO A 64 12.13 -37.52 15.06
C PRO A 64 13.01 -36.53 15.83
N LEU A 65 13.95 -37.02 16.64
CA LEU A 65 14.85 -36.17 17.43
C LEU A 65 15.83 -35.43 16.51
N THR A 66 16.51 -36.16 15.64
CA THR A 66 17.53 -35.64 14.72
C THR A 66 16.90 -34.79 13.63
N MET A 67 15.73 -35.20 13.16
CA MET A 67 14.88 -34.43 12.26
C MET A 67 14.45 -33.11 12.89
N GLY A 68 14.01 -33.14 14.16
CA GLY A 68 13.65 -31.93 14.91
C GLY A 68 14.83 -30.98 15.12
N ALA A 69 16.03 -31.52 15.38
CA ALA A 69 17.25 -30.73 15.52
C ALA A 69 17.63 -29.98 14.23
N LEU A 70 17.32 -30.54 13.05
CA LEU A 70 17.51 -29.90 11.75
C LEU A 70 16.36 -28.92 11.44
N ALA A 71 15.12 -29.30 11.72
CA ALA A 71 13.94 -28.46 11.49
C ALA A 71 13.94 -27.19 12.36
N ALA A 72 14.37 -27.29 13.62
CA ALA A 72 14.35 -26.20 14.60
C ALA A 72 15.00 -24.89 14.10
N PRO A 73 16.27 -24.88 13.60
CA PRO A 73 16.86 -23.65 13.08
C PRO A 73 16.15 -23.11 11.83
N ILE A 74 15.60 -23.97 10.96
CA ILE A 74 14.85 -23.52 9.77
C ILE A 74 13.51 -22.88 10.19
N ILE A 75 12.81 -23.49 11.15
CA ILE A 75 11.58 -22.93 11.72
C ILE A 75 11.88 -21.58 12.39
N LEU A 76 12.97 -21.48 13.16
CA LEU A 76 13.40 -20.23 13.78
C LEU A 76 13.64 -19.13 12.72
N LEU A 77 14.35 -19.47 11.63
CA LEU A 77 14.59 -18.56 10.53
C LEU A 77 13.31 -18.11 9.84
N TYR A 78 12.36 -19.03 9.64
CA TYR A 78 11.05 -18.69 9.09
C TYR A 78 10.30 -17.69 9.99
N PHE A 79 10.25 -17.93 11.30
CA PHE A 79 9.64 -16.97 12.23
C PHE A 79 10.38 -15.62 12.26
N GLY A 80 11.71 -15.63 12.14
CA GLY A 80 12.51 -14.41 11.98
C GLY A 80 12.15 -13.64 10.71
N ALA A 81 12.06 -14.32 9.57
CA ALA A 81 11.63 -13.75 8.30
C ALA A 81 10.21 -13.16 8.41
N VAL A 82 9.27 -13.90 9.00
CA VAL A 82 7.91 -13.43 9.25
C VAL A 82 7.90 -12.17 10.12
N ALA A 83 8.70 -12.11 11.19
CA ALA A 83 8.79 -10.94 12.05
C ALA A 83 9.31 -9.71 11.27
N ILE A 84 10.33 -9.90 10.43
CA ILE A 84 10.86 -8.85 9.55
C ILE A 84 9.78 -8.39 8.55
N CYS A 85 9.07 -9.33 7.92
CA CYS A 85 7.98 -9.01 6.99
C CYS A 85 6.88 -8.21 7.69
N LEU A 86 6.45 -8.61 8.88
CA LEU A 86 5.42 -7.88 9.65
C LEU A 86 5.89 -6.49 10.07
N PHE A 87 7.17 -6.33 10.45
CA PHE A 87 7.73 -5.04 10.79
C PHE A 87 7.80 -4.10 9.57
N ASN A 88 8.24 -4.63 8.43
CA ASN A 88 8.28 -3.92 7.16
C ASN A 88 6.87 -3.52 6.68
N ASP A 89 5.93 -4.46 6.69
CA ASP A 89 4.52 -4.26 6.32
C ASP A 89 3.90 -3.16 7.20
N ARG A 90 4.12 -3.21 8.52
CA ARG A 90 3.62 -2.20 9.45
C ARG A 90 4.23 -0.81 9.24
N ARG A 91 5.48 -0.72 8.75
CA ARG A 91 6.10 0.57 8.38
C ARG A 91 5.49 1.11 7.09
N ARG A 92 5.20 0.24 6.11
CA ARG A 92 4.57 0.62 4.84
C ARG A 92 3.11 1.07 5.01
N THR A 93 2.30 0.33 5.78
CA THR A 93 0.90 0.72 6.07
C THR A 93 0.79 2.09 6.74
N ARG A 94 1.84 2.57 7.44
CA ARG A 94 1.86 3.91 8.04
C ARG A 94 2.20 5.03 7.05
N THR A 95 2.81 4.67 5.92
CA THR A 95 3.31 5.63 4.92
C THR A 95 2.37 5.72 3.73
N ASP A 96 1.51 4.73 3.52
CA ASP A 96 0.56 4.67 2.42
C ASP A 96 -0.83 5.14 2.89
N PRO A 97 -1.27 6.35 2.50
CA PRO A 97 -2.59 6.90 2.85
C PRO A 97 -3.75 6.06 2.30
N TYR A 98 -3.47 5.20 1.31
CA TYR A 98 -4.45 4.39 0.60
C TYR A 98 -4.44 2.91 1.05
N ALA A 99 -3.56 2.51 1.98
CA ALA A 99 -3.43 1.12 2.43
C ALA A 99 -4.64 0.56 3.21
N GLY A 100 -5.61 1.41 3.56
CA GLY A 100 -6.86 1.01 4.19
C GLY A 100 -8.02 0.79 3.21
N LEU A 101 -7.85 1.12 1.93
CA LEU A 101 -8.89 1.03 0.91
C LEU A 101 -8.90 -0.37 0.30
N GLU A 102 -10.07 -0.97 0.16
CA GLU A 102 -10.24 -2.17 -0.65
C GLU A 102 -10.07 -1.84 -2.15
N ASP A 103 -9.77 -2.83 -2.99
CA ASP A 103 -9.50 -2.63 -4.43
C ASP A 103 -10.70 -2.00 -5.17
N ASP A 104 -11.90 -2.12 -4.59
CA ASP A 104 -13.17 -1.54 -5.06
C ASP A 104 -13.56 -0.22 -4.35
N GLU A 105 -12.80 0.23 -3.34
CA GLU A 105 -13.04 1.51 -2.67
C GLU A 105 -12.36 2.67 -3.40
N ALA A 106 -13.15 3.69 -3.74
CA ALA A 106 -12.62 4.92 -4.31
C ALA A 106 -11.79 5.67 -3.26
N SER A 107 -10.52 5.90 -3.55
CA SER A 107 -9.70 6.83 -2.79
C SER A 107 -10.34 8.21 -2.76
N GLN A 108 -10.38 8.86 -1.60
CA GLN A 108 -10.73 10.28 -1.55
C GLN A 108 -9.76 11.05 -2.44
N ILE A 109 -10.30 11.68 -3.47
CA ILE A 109 -9.53 12.53 -4.39
C ILE A 109 -9.11 13.75 -3.58
N GLU A 110 -7.81 13.87 -3.30
CA GLU A 110 -7.24 15.08 -2.73
C GLU A 110 -7.48 16.23 -3.70
N GLY A 111 -8.16 17.28 -3.22
CA GLY A 111 -8.45 18.46 -4.03
C GLY A 111 -7.15 19.10 -4.51
N PRO A 112 -7.18 19.85 -5.63
CA PRO A 112 -5.97 20.41 -6.21
C PRO A 112 -5.20 21.17 -5.15
N ASP A 113 -3.92 20.81 -4.96
CA ASP A 113 -2.99 21.64 -4.20
C ASP A 113 -3.17 23.08 -4.67
N SER A 114 -3.35 23.99 -3.71
CA SER A 114 -3.42 25.41 -4.02
C SER A 114 -2.10 25.74 -4.67
N LEU A 115 -2.07 25.90 -5.99
CA LEU A 115 -0.89 26.35 -6.69
C LEU A 115 -0.49 27.66 -6.03
N ASP A 116 0.64 27.65 -5.31
CA ASP A 116 1.26 28.89 -4.85
C ASP A 116 1.30 29.82 -6.06
N GLU A 117 0.73 31.00 -5.85
CA GLU A 117 0.48 32.05 -6.82
C GLU A 117 1.58 32.08 -7.89
N VAL A 118 1.21 31.63 -9.09
CA VAL A 118 2.12 31.58 -10.25
C VAL A 118 2.75 32.96 -10.41
N ASP A 119 4.06 33.02 -10.21
CA ASP A 119 4.90 34.20 -10.39
C ASP A 119 4.52 34.84 -11.74
N GLY A 120 3.91 36.03 -11.66
CA GLY A 120 3.14 36.60 -12.75
C GLY A 120 3.95 36.71 -14.03
N VAL A 121 3.56 35.98 -15.07
CA VAL A 121 4.13 36.14 -16.41
C VAL A 121 3.90 37.59 -16.85
N PRO A 122 4.96 38.39 -17.11
CA PRO A 122 4.80 39.82 -17.36
C PRO A 122 4.02 40.02 -18.66
N ALA A 123 2.84 40.64 -18.53
CA ALA A 123 2.01 41.03 -19.66
C ALA A 123 2.81 41.98 -20.56
N GLN A 124 3.14 41.50 -21.75
CA GLN A 124 3.82 42.27 -22.77
C GLN A 124 2.89 43.42 -23.19
N ARG A 125 3.24 44.64 -22.79
CA ARG A 125 2.58 45.91 -23.19
C ARG A 125 2.49 45.97 -24.71
N THR A 126 1.31 45.72 -25.25
CA THR A 126 0.97 46.14 -26.61
C THR A 126 0.71 47.64 -26.58
N LEU A 127 1.78 48.40 -26.83
CA LEU A 127 1.73 49.81 -27.18
C LEU A 127 0.93 49.99 -28.48
N SER A 128 -0.12 50.82 -28.46
CA SER A 128 -0.39 51.84 -29.48
C SER A 128 -1.62 52.65 -29.08
N ASP A 129 -1.33 53.80 -28.49
CA ASP A 129 -2.21 54.94 -28.35
C ASP A 129 -2.21 55.73 -29.68
N GLY A 130 -3.37 56.23 -30.09
CA GLY A 130 -3.61 56.81 -31.41
C GLY A 130 -4.99 57.44 -31.53
N GLU A 131 -5.16 58.53 -30.78
CA GLU A 131 -6.25 59.49 -30.65
C GLU A 131 -6.88 60.02 -31.97
N SER A 132 -8.22 60.23 -31.97
CA SER A 132 -9.06 61.23 -32.71
C SER A 132 -10.46 60.60 -32.95
N GLY A 133 -11.63 61.09 -32.51
CA GLY A 133 -12.13 62.41 -32.17
C GLY A 133 -13.45 62.62 -32.94
N GLY A 134 -14.58 62.89 -32.27
CA GLY A 134 -15.82 63.32 -32.93
C GLY A 134 -17.12 62.81 -32.31
N THR A 135 -17.96 63.74 -31.85
CA THR A 135 -19.26 63.58 -31.19
C THR A 135 -20.42 63.37 -32.17
N ASP A 136 -21.57 62.93 -31.63
CA ASP A 136 -22.97 63.26 -32.01
C ASP A 136 -23.85 62.03 -32.25
N GLY A 137 -25.02 61.99 -31.59
CA GLY A 137 -26.09 61.07 -31.95
C GLY A 137 -27.06 60.71 -30.82
N SER A 138 -28.10 61.54 -30.66
CA SER A 138 -29.31 61.28 -29.88
C SER A 138 -30.10 60.06 -30.35
N GLY A 139 -30.67 59.28 -29.42
CA GLY A 139 -31.62 58.21 -29.74
C GLY A 139 -32.39 57.73 -28.50
N THR A 140 -33.70 57.96 -28.53
CA THR A 140 -34.74 57.66 -27.54
C THR A 140 -35.14 56.19 -27.45
N GLY A 141 -35.61 55.77 -26.27
CA GLY A 141 -36.38 54.53 -26.02
C GLY A 141 -35.97 53.97 -24.65
N GLY A 142 -36.82 53.72 -23.65
CA GLY A 142 -38.26 53.46 -23.67
C GLY A 142 -38.48 52.11 -22.98
N ASP A 143 -39.07 52.16 -21.78
CA ASP A 143 -39.98 51.15 -21.20
C ASP A 143 -39.45 49.82 -20.61
N GLY A 144 -40.17 49.35 -19.58
CA GLY A 144 -40.17 47.97 -19.03
C GLY A 144 -39.46 47.80 -17.68
N THR A 145 -40.12 47.97 -16.52
CA THR A 145 -40.87 46.93 -15.73
C THR A 145 -39.96 45.80 -15.20
N ASP A 146 -39.70 45.76 -13.91
CA ASP A 146 -40.45 45.05 -12.84
C ASP A 146 -39.81 43.69 -12.51
N GLY A 147 -39.68 43.40 -11.21
CA GLY A 147 -39.44 42.03 -10.77
C GLY A 147 -38.69 41.91 -9.44
N GLY A 148 -39.33 42.29 -8.34
CA GLY A 148 -38.94 41.85 -7.01
C GLY A 148 -39.20 40.35 -6.83
N GLY A 149 -38.47 39.71 -5.91
CA GLY A 149 -38.64 38.29 -5.64
C GLY A 149 -37.73 37.74 -4.54
N THR A 150 -37.87 38.28 -3.34
CA THR A 150 -37.40 37.69 -2.09
C THR A 150 -38.18 36.40 -1.77
N GLY A 151 -37.49 35.33 -1.36
CA GLY A 151 -38.12 34.17 -0.70
C GLY A 151 -37.09 33.19 -0.11
N PRO A 152 -37.35 32.55 1.06
CA PRO A 152 -36.28 32.16 1.99
C PRO A 152 -36.16 30.65 2.29
N GLN A 153 -35.04 30.30 2.93
CA GLN A 153 -34.83 29.36 4.04
C GLN A 153 -35.47 27.95 4.00
N GLY A 154 -34.57 26.95 4.02
CA GLY A 154 -34.34 26.14 5.23
C GLY A 154 -35.38 25.07 5.55
N ARG A 155 -35.06 23.81 5.25
CA ARG A 155 -35.73 22.64 5.84
C ARG A 155 -34.69 21.62 6.28
N ASN A 156 -34.37 21.67 7.57
CA ASN A 156 -33.64 20.62 8.29
C ASN A 156 -34.54 19.37 8.38
N GLY A 157 -34.08 18.25 7.83
CA GLY A 157 -34.66 16.92 8.04
C GLY A 157 -33.85 16.19 9.10
N GLN A 158 -34.36 16.20 10.34
CA GLN A 158 -34.00 15.26 11.39
C GLN A 158 -35.07 14.16 11.37
N ASP A 159 -34.70 12.96 10.95
CA ASP A 159 -35.39 11.69 11.24
C ASP A 159 -34.28 10.63 11.13
N GLY A 160 -33.75 10.00 12.18
CA GLY A 160 -34.48 9.27 13.21
C GLY A 160 -34.63 7.81 12.78
N TYR A 161 -33.53 7.09 12.52
CA TYR A 161 -33.54 5.63 12.33
C TYR A 161 -33.07 4.94 13.61
N ASP A 162 -34.00 4.84 14.54
CA ASP A 162 -34.16 3.67 15.40
C ASP A 162 -34.76 2.56 14.52
N ASP A 163 -34.16 1.37 14.50
CA ASP A 163 -34.80 0.17 15.08
C ASP A 163 -33.98 -1.08 14.74
N ALA A 164 -33.82 -1.91 15.76
CA ALA A 164 -33.08 -3.13 15.76
C ALA A 164 -34.03 -4.29 15.48
N THR A 165 -33.72 -5.12 14.49
CA THR A 165 -34.11 -6.55 14.44
C THR A 165 -33.17 -7.32 13.53
#